data_AF-A0A950TYB4-F1
#
_entry.id   AF-A0A950TYB4-F1
#
_cell.length_a   1.000
_cell.length_b   1.000
_cell.length_c   1.000
_cell.angle_alpha   90.00
_cell.angle_beta   90.00
_cell.angle_gamma   90.00
#
_symmetry.space_group_name_H-M   'P 1'
#
loop_
_entity.id
_entity.type
_entity.pdbx_description
1 polymer ?
#
loop_
_entity_poly.entity_id
_entity_poly.type
_entity_poly.pdbx_seq_one_letter_code
_entity_poly.pdbx_strand_id
1 'polypeptide(L)' 'MTRIPFDPDAIRMLASVLTETGLTEIEIADKDSRIRVVRGGVSPAAVT' A
#
# COMPACT_ATOMS: atom_id res chain seq x y z
N MET A 1 -4.47 17.98 -9.29
CA MET A 1 -4.36 16.94 -8.25
C MET A 1 -4.47 15.59 -8.94
N THR A 2 -3.33 14.91 -9.14
CA THR A 2 -3.30 13.56 -9.73
C THR A 2 -4.04 12.65 -8.75
N ARG A 3 -5.28 12.26 -9.10
CA ARG A 3 -6.07 11.32 -8.33
C ARG A 3 -5.38 9.96 -8.42
N ILE A 4 -4.59 9.62 -7.42
CA ILE A 4 -4.36 8.21 -7.11
C ILE A 4 -5.78 7.62 -7.00
N PRO A 5 -6.12 6.54 -7.73
CA PRO A 5 -7.49 5.98 -7.73
C PRO A 5 -7.91 5.39 -6.37
N PHE A 6 -7.11 5.62 -5.34
CA PHE A 6 -7.27 5.10 -4.01
C PHE A 6 -7.28 6.24 -3.01
N ASP A 7 -8.20 6.14 -2.08
CA ASP A 7 -8.41 7.11 -1.03
C ASP A 7 -7.21 7.14 -0.05
N PRO A 8 -6.66 8.33 0.26
CA PRO A 8 -5.49 8.44 1.13
C PRO A 8 -5.78 8.01 2.57
N ASP A 9 -7.01 8.13 3.06
CA ASP A 9 -7.39 7.62 4.38
C ASP A 9 -7.43 6.09 4.38
N ALA A 10 -7.90 5.45 3.31
CA ALA A 10 -7.82 4.00 3.17
C ALA A 10 -6.36 3.49 3.25
N ILE A 11 -5.40 4.17 2.61
CA ILE A 11 -3.97 3.80 2.70
C ILE A 11 -3.46 3.90 4.14
N ARG A 12 -3.86 4.95 4.88
CA ARG A 12 -3.48 5.13 6.30
C ARG A 12 -4.08 4.04 7.17
N MET A 13 -5.34 3.66 6.95
CA MET A 13 -5.95 2.54 7.67
C MET A 13 -5.20 1.24 7.41
N LEU A 14 -4.79 0.95 6.18
CA LEU A 14 -4.01 -0.25 5.87
C LEU A 14 -2.65 -0.24 6.57
N ALA A 15 -2.01 0.93 6.71
CA ALA A 15 -0.77 1.07 7.48
C ALA A 15 -0.97 0.81 8.98
N SER A 16 -2.11 1.24 9.54
CA SER A 16 -2.49 0.92 10.93
C SER A 16 -2.74 -0.57 11.10
N VAL A 17 -3.54 -1.19 10.22
CA VAL A 17 -3.81 -2.64 10.24
C VAL A 17 -2.52 -3.44 10.10
N LEU A 18 -1.63 -3.04 9.18
CA LEU A 18 -0.28 -3.60 9.09
C LEU A 18 0.37 -3.57 10.46
N THR A 19 0.45 -2.38 11.08
CA THR A 19 1.06 -2.13 12.39
C THR A 19 0.52 -3.05 13.48
N GLU A 20 -0.79 -3.08 13.64
CA GLU A 20 -1.53 -3.80 14.68
C GLU A 20 -1.41 -5.32 14.54
N THR A 21 -1.45 -5.83 13.32
CA THR A 21 -1.41 -7.28 13.04
C THR A 21 0.01 -7.87 13.05
N GLY A 22 1.04 -7.02 13.10
CA GLY A 22 2.42 -7.47 12.94
C GLY A 22 2.77 -7.88 11.52
N LEU A 23 1.87 -7.66 10.54
CA LEU A 23 2.12 -7.97 9.14
C LEU A 23 3.17 -7.02 8.55
N THR A 24 3.93 -7.55 7.59
CA THR A 24 4.95 -6.83 6.84
C THR A 24 4.41 -6.27 5.52
N GLU A 25 3.32 -6.85 5.00
CA GLU A 25 2.69 -6.39 3.76
C GLU A 25 1.19 -6.70 3.70
N ILE A 26 0.45 -5.83 3.01
CA ILE A 26 -0.96 -6.00 2.67
C ILE A 26 -1.13 -5.60 1.21
N GLU A 27 -1.93 -6.39 0.48
CA GLU A 27 -2.23 -6.15 -0.92
C GLU A 27 -3.73 -6.17 -1.17
N ILE A 28 -4.19 -5.23 -1.99
CA ILE A 28 -5.57 -5.14 -2.46
C ILE A 28 -5.54 -5.12 -3.98
N ALA A 29 -6.31 -6.02 -4.60
CA ALA A 29 -6.55 -6.04 -6.03
C ALA A 29 -8.04 -5.81 -6.31
N ASP A 30 -8.36 -4.83 -7.14
CA ASP A 30 -9.69 -4.62 -7.72
C ASP A 30 -9.55 -4.59 -9.25
N LYS A 31 -10.13 -5.60 -9.92
CA LYS A 31 -10.05 -5.77 -11.38
C LYS A 31 -8.61 -5.62 -11.89
N ASP A 32 -8.32 -4.50 -12.55
CA ASP A 32 -7.03 -4.16 -13.15
C ASP A 32 -6.11 -3.30 -12.25
N SER A 33 -6.58 -2.92 -11.06
CA SER A 33 -5.86 -2.06 -10.12
C SER A 33 -5.34 -2.85 -8.92
N ARG A 34 -4.06 -2.66 -8.57
CA ARG A 34 -3.41 -3.31 -7.43
C ARG A 34 -2.65 -2.29 -6.58
N ILE A 35 -2.87 -2.33 -5.27
CA ILE A 35 -2.05 -1.62 -4.28
C ILE A 35 -1.39 -2.62 -3.36
N ARG A 36 -0.10 -2.43 -3.13
CA ARG A 36 0.67 -3.14 -2.11
C ARG A 36 1.23 -2.12 -1.13
N VAL A 37 0.91 -2.27 0.14
CA VAL A 37 1.46 -1.47 1.25
C VAL A 37 2.46 -2.36 1.98
N VAL A 38 3.69 -1.87 2.14
CA VAL A 38 4.79 -2.63 2.75
C VAL A 38 5.31 -1.87 3.96
N ARG A 39 5.40 -2.53 5.10
CA ARG A 39 5.94 -1.96 6.33
C ARG A 39 7.47 -2.06 6.29
N GLY A 40 8.15 -0.94 6.08
CA GLY A 40 9.61 -0.88 6.15
C GLY A 40 10.30 -1.76 5.11
N GLY A 41 10.20 -1.39 3.84
CA GLY A 41 10.95 -2.02 2.76
C GLY A 41 11.59 -0.93 1.92
N VAL A 42 12.91 -1.04 1.73
CA VAL A 42 13.68 -0.37 0.68
C VAL A 42 12.78 -0.26 -0.55
N SER A 43 12.44 0.96 -0.97
CA SER A 43 11.77 1.14 -2.25
C SER A 43 12.57 0.33 -3.26
N PRO A 44 11.98 -0.61 -4.02
CA PRO A 44 12.72 -1.20 -5.12
C PRO A 44 13.15 -0.01 -5.96
N ALA A 45 14.47 0.23 -6.01
CA ALA A 45 15.03 1.22 -6.91
C ALA A 45 14.38 0.95 -8.26
N ALA A 46 13.71 1.96 -8.82
CA ALA A 46 13.11 1.85 -10.13
C ALA A 46 14.22 1.38 -11.08
N VAL A 47 14.19 0.09 -11.41
CA VAL A 47 15.09 -0.46 -12.41
C VAL A 47 14.48 -0.09 -13.75
N THR A 48 15.13 0.90 -14.37
CA THR A 48 14.99 1.45 -15.73
C THR A 48 14.24 2.77 -15.84
#